data_AF-A0A847W7T9-F1
#
_entry.id   AF-A0A847W7T9-F1
#
_cell.length_a   1.000
_cell.length_b   1.000
_cell.length_c   1.000
_cell.angle_alpha   90.00
_cell.angle_beta   90.00
_cell.angle_gamma   90.00
#
_symmetry.space_group_name_H-M   'P 1'
#
loop_
_entity.id
_entity.type
_entity.pdbx_description
1 polymer ?
#
loop_
_entity_poly.entity_id
_entity_poly.type
_entity_poly.pdbx_seq_one_letter_code
_entity_poly.pdbx_strand_id
1 'polypeptide(L)'
;MAIVVFLFIVWEKARIALVIAFIFLLTALGLEVSQNDWDLQKLWETRSFDQAKISRDVEGNLLFDKLGNIVTDSSQGKGADEYNCDDFATQEEAQIFFEKVGGTGNDVNRLDGDKDGEACEALPKN
;
A
#
# COMPACT_ATOMS: atom_id res chain seq x y z
N MET A 1 14.01 -12.31 55.75
CA MET A 1 12.56 -12.11 55.50
C MET A 1 12.30 -10.93 54.57
N ALA A 2 12.68 -9.68 54.91
CA ALA A 2 12.40 -8.50 54.05
C ALA A 2 12.96 -8.61 52.61
N ILE A 3 14.20 -9.10 52.45
CA ILE A 3 14.81 -9.31 51.12
C ILE A 3 14.02 -10.33 50.29
N VAL A 4 13.54 -11.40 50.91
CA VAL A 4 12.77 -12.46 50.23
C VAL A 4 11.41 -11.93 49.77
N VAL A 5 10.72 -11.14 50.60
CA VAL A 5 9.45 -10.48 50.25
C VAL A 5 9.66 -9.49 49.09
N PHE A 6 10.72 -8.69 49.14
CA PHE A 6 11.06 -7.75 48.06
C PHE A 6 11.33 -8.49 46.74
N LEU A 7 12.12 -9.57 46.76
CA LEU A 7 12.38 -10.39 45.58
C LEU A 7 11.11 -11.01 45.01
N PHE A 8 10.18 -11.46 45.87
CA PHE A 8 8.91 -12.02 45.42
C PHE A 8 8.04 -10.97 44.69
N ILE A 9 7.98 -9.75 45.23
CA ILE A 9 7.28 -8.62 44.60
C ILE A 9 7.92 -8.26 43.26
N VAL A 10 9.25 -8.14 43.21
CA VAL A 10 9.98 -7.82 41.96
C VAL A 10 9.76 -8.90 40.91
N TRP A 11 9.82 -10.17 41.30
CA TRP A 11 9.64 -11.30 40.38
C TRP A 11 8.21 -11.39 39.83
N GLU A 12 7.20 -11.15 40.66
CA GLU A 12 5.80 -11.09 40.23
C GLU A 12 5.57 -9.95 39.22
N LYS A 13 6.12 -8.76 39.50
CA LYS A 13 6.03 -7.60 38.59
C LYS A 13 6.79 -7.84 37.28
N ALA A 14 7.97 -8.44 37.34
CA ALA A 14 8.75 -8.81 36.15
C ALA A 14 8.00 -9.83 35.28
N ARG A 15 7.38 -10.85 35.89
CA ARG A 15 6.57 -11.84 35.16
C ARG A 15 5.38 -11.19 34.46
N ILE A 16 4.67 -10.27 35.12
CA ILE A 16 3.55 -9.54 34.52
C ILE A 16 4.05 -8.69 33.33
N ALA A 17 5.17 -7.99 33.49
CA ALA A 17 5.76 -7.19 32.41
C ALA A 17 6.14 -8.05 31.19
N LEU A 18 6.71 -9.25 31.42
CA LEU A 18 7.04 -10.18 30.34
C LEU A 18 5.79 -10.69 29.60
N VAL A 19 4.69 -10.96 30.31
CA VAL A 19 3.43 -11.37 29.67
C VAL A 19 2.85 -10.25 28.81
N ILE A 20 2.86 -9.00 29.30
CA ILE A 20 2.39 -7.84 28.53
C ILE A 20 3.27 -7.65 27.28
N ALA A 21 4.58 -7.70 27.44
CA ALA A 21 5.52 -7.60 26.32
C ALA A 21 5.29 -8.72 25.30
N PHE A 22 5.07 -9.96 25.75
CA PHE A 22 4.78 -11.08 24.87
C PHE A 22 3.47 -10.90 24.11
N ILE A 23 2.38 -10.45 24.76
CA ILE A 23 1.11 -10.14 24.09
C ILE A 23 1.31 -9.04 23.04
N PHE A 24 2.02 -7.97 23.39
CA PHE A 24 2.33 -6.90 22.44
C PHE A 24 3.13 -7.42 21.23
N LEU A 25 4.14 -8.26 21.46
CA LEU A 25 4.91 -8.89 20.39
C LEU A 25 4.05 -9.82 19.52
N LEU A 26 3.15 -10.60 20.13
CA LEU A 26 2.21 -11.44 19.37
C LEU A 26 1.27 -10.59 18.52
N THR A 27 0.79 -9.46 19.02
CA THR A 27 -0.04 -8.55 18.22
C THR A 27 0.74 -7.96 17.05
N ALA A 28 1.98 -7.51 17.27
CA ALA A 28 2.84 -7.01 16.21
C ALA A 28 3.14 -8.10 15.16
N LEU A 29 3.46 -9.32 15.60
CA LEU A 29 3.69 -10.47 14.73
C LEU A 29 2.44 -10.83 13.90
N GLY A 30 1.25 -10.74 14.50
CA GLY A 30 -0.02 -11.00 13.82
C GLY A 30 -0.28 -10.04 12.65
N LEU A 31 0.08 -8.76 12.81
CA LEU A 31 0.00 -7.79 11.71
C LEU A 31 0.99 -8.14 10.60
N GLU A 32 2.24 -8.44 10.95
CA GLU A 32 3.31 -8.76 10.00
C GLU A 32 3.00 -10.01 9.16
N VAL A 33 2.58 -11.10 9.80
CA VAL A 33 2.25 -12.37 9.12
C VAL A 33 1.06 -12.22 8.18
N SER A 34 0.14 -11.30 8.49
CA SER A 34 -1.07 -11.13 7.69
C SER A 34 -0.82 -10.48 6.32
N GLN A 35 0.37 -9.88 6.10
CA GLN A 35 0.75 -9.16 4.87
C GLN A 35 -0.36 -8.27 4.31
N ASN A 36 -1.20 -7.72 5.19
CA ASN A 36 -2.30 -6.87 4.81
C ASN A 36 -1.80 -5.43 4.84
N ASP A 37 -1.84 -4.78 3.68
CA ASP A 37 -1.71 -3.34 3.61
C ASP A 37 -3.10 -2.71 3.50
N TRP A 38 -3.30 -1.62 4.22
CA TRP A 38 -4.57 -0.89 4.26
C TRP A 38 -4.37 0.53 3.79
N ASP A 39 -5.25 0.98 2.90
CA ASP A 39 -5.32 2.35 2.46
C ASP A 39 -5.92 3.22 3.58
N LEU A 40 -5.07 4.08 4.17
CA LEU A 40 -5.47 4.94 5.29
C LEU A 40 -6.51 5.99 4.90
N GLN A 41 -6.49 6.46 3.65
CA GLN A 41 -7.49 7.42 3.18
C GLN A 41 -8.84 6.72 3.06
N LYS A 42 -8.87 5.53 2.44
CA LYS A 42 -10.10 4.74 2.32
C LYS A 42 -10.65 4.30 3.67
N LEU A 43 -9.76 3.97 4.61
CA LEU A 43 -10.16 3.62 5.98
C LEU A 43 -10.79 4.83 6.70
N TRP A 44 -10.28 6.04 6.49
CA TRP A 44 -10.86 7.25 7.06
C TRP A 44 -12.25 7.56 6.50
N GLU A 45 -12.42 7.40 5.19
CA GLU A 45 -13.68 7.66 4.48
C GLU A 45 -14.76 6.62 4.83
N THR A 46 -14.40 5.33 4.82
CA THR A 46 -15.35 4.21 4.96
C THR A 46 -15.50 3.71 6.40
N ARG A 47 -14.50 3.95 7.24
CA ARG A 47 -14.35 3.34 8.59
C ARG A 47 -14.39 1.81 8.57
N SER A 48 -14.03 1.18 7.44
CA SER A 48 -14.05 -0.28 7.26
C SER A 48 -12.69 -0.80 6.80
N PHE A 49 -12.10 -1.72 7.58
CA PHE A 49 -10.84 -2.36 7.24
C PHE A 49 -10.98 -3.33 6.04
N ASP A 50 -12.14 -3.95 5.87
CA ASP A 50 -12.38 -4.85 4.73
C ASP A 50 -12.39 -4.08 3.40
N GLN A 51 -12.94 -2.86 3.40
CA GLN A 51 -12.98 -2.00 2.20
C GLN A 51 -11.66 -1.25 1.95
N ALA A 52 -10.85 -1.07 2.99
CA ALA A 52 -9.56 -0.40 2.90
C ALA A 52 -8.41 -1.35 2.54
N LYS A 53 -8.65 -2.67 2.47
CA LYS A 53 -7.61 -3.65 2.16
C LYS A 53 -7.11 -3.44 0.72
N ILE A 54 -5.81 -3.19 0.59
CA ILE A 54 -5.13 -3.04 -0.70
C ILE A 54 -4.90 -4.42 -1.32
N SER A 55 -5.20 -4.55 -2.61
CA SER A 55 -4.90 -5.76 -3.38
C SER A 55 -3.53 -5.66 -4.04
N ARG A 56 -2.77 -6.76 -4.01
CA ARG A 56 -1.48 -6.92 -4.69
C ARG A 56 -1.51 -8.11 -5.63
N ASP A 57 -0.64 -8.09 -6.63
CA ASP A 57 -0.38 -9.26 -7.47
C ASP A 57 0.47 -10.33 -6.73
N VAL A 58 0.85 -11.37 -7.47
CA VAL A 58 1.67 -12.48 -6.96
C VAL A 58 3.10 -12.04 -6.62
N GLU A 59 3.57 -10.93 -7.18
CA GLU A 59 4.92 -10.38 -7.02
C GLU A 59 4.98 -9.34 -5.89
N GLY A 60 3.82 -8.89 -5.41
CA GLY A 60 3.68 -7.91 -4.35
C GLY A 60 3.56 -6.47 -4.84
N ASN A 61 3.31 -6.25 -6.14
CA ASN A 61 3.11 -4.92 -6.70
C ASN A 61 1.71 -4.40 -6.36
N LEU A 62 1.60 -3.07 -6.23
CA LEU A 62 0.32 -2.39 -6.12
C LEU A 62 -0.37 -2.40 -7.48
N LEU A 63 -1.68 -2.65 -7.46
CA LEU A 63 -2.51 -2.58 -8.65
C LEU A 63 -3.17 -1.21 -8.72
N PHE A 64 -3.16 -0.62 -9.92
CA PHE A 64 -3.74 0.68 -10.19
C PHE A 64 -4.90 0.55 -11.18
N ASP A 65 -5.86 1.46 -11.11
CA ASP A 65 -6.84 1.64 -12.19
C ASP A 65 -6.27 2.56 -13.29
N LYS A 66 -7.04 2.75 -14.37
CA LYS A 66 -6.66 3.66 -15.48
C LYS A 66 -6.49 5.12 -15.05
N LEU A 67 -6.94 5.49 -13.86
CA LEU A 67 -6.81 6.84 -13.31
C LEU A 67 -5.68 6.91 -12.28
N GLY A 68 -4.85 5.87 -12.14
CA GLY A 68 -3.72 5.81 -11.22
C GLY A 68 -4.11 5.66 -9.75
N ASN A 69 -5.36 5.27 -9.43
CA ASN A 69 -5.77 5.01 -8.06
C ASN A 69 -5.49 3.56 -7.68
N ILE A 70 -5.10 3.32 -6.43
CA ILE A 70 -4.89 1.96 -5.91
C ILE A 70 -6.22 1.22 -5.87
N VAL A 71 -6.26 0.02 -6.45
CA VAL A 71 -7.47 -0.81 -6.45
C VAL A 71 -7.49 -1.79 -5.29
N THR A 72 -8.69 -2.04 -4.79
CA THR A 72 -8.96 -3.04 -3.74
C THR A 72 -9.43 -4.37 -4.35
N ASP A 73 -9.75 -4.40 -5.64
CA ASP A 73 -10.15 -5.59 -6.42
C ASP A 73 -9.14 -5.79 -7.55
N SER A 74 -8.46 -6.93 -7.56
CA SER A 74 -7.42 -7.25 -8.55
C SER A 74 -7.96 -7.42 -9.97
N SER A 75 -9.27 -7.60 -10.15
CA SER A 75 -9.89 -7.65 -11.48
C SER A 75 -10.03 -6.27 -12.15
N GLN A 76 -9.87 -5.18 -11.38
CA GLN A 76 -10.13 -3.81 -11.81
C GLN A 76 -8.86 -3.00 -12.12
N GLY A 77 -7.68 -3.62 -11.99
CA GLY A 77 -6.42 -2.92 -12.17
C GLY A 77 -5.30 -3.82 -12.63
N LYS A 78 -4.18 -3.20 -13.01
CA LYS A 78 -2.94 -3.88 -13.40
C LYS A 78 -1.75 -3.25 -12.65
N GLY A 79 -0.59 -3.89 -12.73
CA GLY A 79 0.66 -3.27 -12.28
C GLY A 79 0.92 -1.96 -13.04
N ALA A 80 1.57 -1.00 -12.39
CA ALA A 80 1.89 0.28 -13.04
C ALA A 80 2.76 0.08 -14.29
N ASP A 81 3.53 -1.01 -14.36
CA ASP A 81 4.40 -1.46 -15.44
C ASP A 81 3.67 -2.25 -16.55
N GLU A 82 2.34 -2.36 -16.48
CA GLU A 82 1.53 -3.06 -17.50
C GLU A 82 0.66 -2.12 -18.35
N TYR A 83 0.66 -0.80 -18.05
CA TYR A 83 -0.11 0.21 -18.75
C TYR A 83 0.63 0.78 -19.96
N ASN A 84 0.01 0.75 -21.13
CA ASN A 84 0.53 1.33 -22.37
C ASN A 84 -0.39 2.45 -22.88
N CYS A 85 0.08 3.25 -23.85
CA CYS A 85 -0.75 4.30 -24.44
C CYS A 85 -2.07 3.78 -25.03
N ASP A 86 -2.11 2.55 -25.54
CA ASP A 86 -3.33 1.92 -26.08
C ASP A 86 -4.38 1.58 -25.00
N ASP A 87 -4.02 1.62 -23.71
CA ASP A 87 -4.96 1.40 -22.60
C ASP A 87 -5.83 2.65 -22.32
N PHE A 88 -5.45 3.83 -22.83
CA PHE A 88 -6.11 5.11 -22.58
C PHE A 88 -6.86 5.63 -23.81
N ALA A 89 -7.99 6.29 -23.60
CA ALA A 89 -8.77 6.85 -24.71
C ALA A 89 -8.24 8.21 -25.17
N THR A 90 -7.70 9.01 -24.23
CA THR A 90 -7.19 10.36 -24.50
C THR A 90 -5.85 10.59 -23.83
N GLN A 91 -5.12 11.60 -24.32
CA GLN A 91 -3.84 12.03 -23.76
C GLN A 91 -4.00 12.45 -22.30
N GLU A 92 -5.09 13.13 -21.94
CA GLU A 92 -5.34 13.59 -20.57
C GLU A 92 -5.54 12.44 -19.58
N GLU A 93 -6.20 11.34 -20.00
CA GLU A 93 -6.33 10.15 -19.15
C GLU A 93 -4.96 9.51 -18.87
N ALA A 94 -4.14 9.38 -19.91
CA ALA A 94 -2.77 8.86 -19.79
C ALA A 94 -1.91 9.77 -18.89
N GLN A 95 -2.04 11.10 -19.04
CA GLN A 95 -1.33 12.07 -18.23
C GLN A 95 -1.67 11.94 -16.74
N ILE A 96 -2.96 11.83 -16.39
CA ILE A 96 -3.40 11.67 -15.00
C ILE A 96 -2.81 10.41 -14.37
N PHE A 97 -2.85 9.29 -15.11
CA PHE A 97 -2.24 8.05 -14.67
C PHE A 97 -0.74 8.23 -14.44
N PHE A 98 -0.03 8.74 -15.46
CA PHE A 98 1.41 8.95 -15.47
C PHE A 98 1.87 9.77 -14.26
N GLU A 99 1.25 10.92 -14.00
CA GLU A 99 1.62 11.79 -12.88
C GLU A 99 1.42 11.11 -11.52
N LYS A 100 0.35 10.32 -11.36
CA LYS A 100 0.05 9.64 -10.09
C LYS A 100 0.99 8.47 -9.79
N VAL A 101 1.44 7.75 -10.81
CA VAL A 101 2.32 6.58 -10.64
C VAL A 101 3.81 6.94 -10.64
N GLY A 102 4.14 8.23 -10.76
CA GLY A 102 5.48 8.79 -10.51
C GLY A 102 6.08 9.63 -11.64
N GLY A 103 5.36 9.81 -12.75
CA GLY A 103 5.72 10.67 -13.87
C GLY A 103 7.05 10.28 -14.52
N THR A 104 7.76 11.26 -15.07
CA THR A 104 9.04 11.05 -15.80
C THR A 104 10.11 10.40 -14.91
N GLY A 105 10.01 10.56 -13.58
CA GLY A 105 10.91 9.92 -12.61
C GLY A 105 10.67 8.40 -12.45
N ASN A 106 9.50 7.91 -12.85
CA ASN A 106 9.09 6.51 -12.74
C ASN A 106 8.34 6.02 -14.01
N ASP A 107 8.82 6.42 -15.18
CA ASP A 107 8.21 6.05 -16.46
C ASP A 107 8.67 4.67 -16.95
N VAL A 108 8.20 3.62 -16.26
CA VAL A 108 8.60 2.23 -16.56
C VAL A 108 8.16 1.80 -17.96
N ASN A 109 6.96 2.23 -18.38
CA ASN A 109 6.35 1.80 -19.65
C ASN A 109 6.59 2.76 -20.81
N ARG A 110 7.39 3.81 -20.58
CA ARG A 110 7.70 4.81 -21.60
C ARG A 110 6.43 5.47 -22.15
N LEU A 111 5.50 5.79 -21.25
CA LEU A 111 4.34 6.61 -21.58
C LEU A 111 4.80 7.99 -22.05
N ASP A 112 5.89 8.53 -21.47
CA ASP A 112 6.57 9.77 -21.85
C ASP A 112 7.92 9.41 -22.52
N GLY A 113 7.82 9.01 -23.78
CA GLY A 113 8.91 8.38 -24.51
C GLY A 113 10.13 9.28 -24.73
N ASP A 114 9.93 10.59 -24.82
CA ASP A 114 10.96 11.61 -25.05
C ASP A 114 11.34 12.41 -23.78
N LYS A 115 10.60 12.18 -22.68
CA LYS A 115 10.88 12.65 -21.32
C LYS A 115 10.67 14.15 -21.14
N ASP A 116 9.68 14.69 -21.83
CA ASP A 116 9.32 16.11 -21.71
C ASP A 116 8.25 16.37 -20.64
N GLY A 117 7.66 15.30 -20.08
CA GLY A 117 6.62 15.34 -19.07
C GLY A 117 5.20 15.16 -19.61
N GLU A 118 5.01 15.05 -20.92
CA GLU A 118 3.73 14.79 -21.57
C GLU A 118 3.62 13.30 -21.96
N ALA A 119 2.73 12.57 -21.28
CA ALA A 119 2.49 11.16 -21.57
C ALA A 119 1.62 10.99 -22.83
N CYS A 120 1.97 10.02 -23.67
CA CYS A 120 1.17 9.52 -24.79
C CYS A 120 0.63 10.62 -25.72
N GLU A 121 1.48 11.57 -26.13
CA GLU A 121 1.14 12.73 -26.97
C GLU A 121 0.42 12.39 -28.30
N ALA A 122 0.57 11.15 -28.78
CA ALA A 122 -0.07 10.67 -30.00
C ALA A 122 -1.58 10.39 -29.84
N LEU A 123 -2.08 10.31 -28.61
CA LEU A 123 -3.51 10.11 -28.34
C LEU A 123 -4.32 11.39 -28.63
N PRO A 124 -5.63 11.25 -28.92
CA PRO A 124 -6.51 12.41 -29.02
C PRO A 124 -6.48 13.25 -27.75
N LYS A 125 -6.51 14.57 -27.91
CA LYS A 125 -6.78 15.51 -26.81
C LYS A 125 -8.29 15.71 -26.67
N ASN A 126 -8.77 15.81 -25.44
CA ASN A 126 -10.19 16.07 -25.14
C ASN A 126 -10.61 17.52 -25.40
#